data_AF-A0AAW0GK19-F1
#
_entry.id   AF-A0AAW0GK19-F1
#
_cell.length_a   1.000
_cell.length_b   1.000
_cell.length_c   1.000
_cell.angle_alpha   90.00
_cell.angle_beta   90.00
_cell.angle_gamma   90.00
#
_symmetry.space_group_name_H-M   'P 1'
#
loop_
_entity.id
_entity.type
_entity.pdbx_description
1 polymer ?
#
loop_
_entity_poly.entity_id
_entity_poly.type
_entity_poly.pdbx_seq_one_letter_code
_entity_poly.pdbx_strand_id
1 'polypeptide(L)'
;MSNTVDFYDAAMVLWRTVTNIFFREIRPRGTFNIPREGPVIFVAGPHHNQFLDMLISLPVYRETGRKVRFMVAAKSMQHRYIGPLGRMLASIPVVRAQDEAKSGTGYLSLSNDDPCLIIGHGTKFLSELSPKMQIMLPKTLGSSMAEVAEVLSDTSLKIKKEFGGDNSKYILKLREKVKENQATGKPGVEFKRIPHIDQQEMFQHVYECMKSGGCLGIFPEGGSHDRPELLPLKAGVALMALGAMASHPGLKVKIVPVGLSYFHAHKFRSRAVVEFGTPMEIPDMLVDLYREGGPQKRSAVSQLLNEISNALKTVTVTCS
;
A
#
# COMPACT_ATOMS: atom_id res chain seq x y z
N MET A 1 -21.49 -29.99 -16.64
CA MET A 1 -20.09 -29.77 -16.21
C MET A 1 -19.41 -28.95 -17.29
N SER A 2 -19.31 -27.62 -17.11
CA SER A 2 -18.59 -26.76 -18.06
C SER A 2 -17.10 -26.91 -17.81
N ASN A 3 -16.40 -27.65 -18.66
CA ASN A 3 -14.93 -27.73 -18.69
C ASN A 3 -14.34 -26.45 -19.31
N THR A 4 -14.70 -25.30 -18.76
CA THR A 4 -13.95 -24.06 -18.95
C THR A 4 -12.83 -24.08 -17.94
N VAL A 5 -11.59 -24.28 -18.41
CA VAL A 5 -10.39 -24.07 -17.61
C VAL A 5 -10.51 -22.66 -17.02
N ASP A 6 -10.68 -22.57 -15.71
CA ASP A 6 -10.71 -21.30 -15.03
C ASP A 6 -9.34 -20.65 -15.26
N PHE A 7 -9.30 -19.43 -15.81
CA PHE A 7 -8.03 -18.74 -16.05
C PHE A 7 -7.19 -18.64 -14.78
N TYR A 8 -7.83 -18.64 -13.61
CA TYR A 8 -7.16 -18.69 -12.32
C TYR A 8 -6.43 -20.02 -12.07
N ASP A 9 -7.01 -21.16 -12.47
CA ASP A 9 -6.39 -22.48 -12.31
C ASP A 9 -5.12 -22.58 -13.14
N ALA A 10 -5.18 -22.13 -14.40
CA ALA A 10 -4.00 -22.05 -15.27
C ALA A 10 -2.92 -21.11 -14.66
N ALA A 11 -3.33 -19.98 -14.09
CA ALA A 11 -2.40 -19.09 -13.39
C ALA A 11 -1.78 -19.75 -12.16
N MET A 12 -2.53 -20.54 -11.38
CA MET A 12 -1.99 -21.28 -10.23
C MET A 12 -1.00 -22.36 -10.65
N VAL A 13 -1.22 -23.06 -11.77
CA VAL A 13 -0.26 -24.02 -12.31
C VAL A 13 1.03 -23.34 -12.76
N LEU A 14 0.91 -22.23 -13.50
CA LEU A 14 2.06 -21.41 -13.91
C LEU A 14 2.81 -20.89 -12.67
N TRP A 15 2.07 -20.33 -11.71
CA TRP A 15 2.63 -19.76 -10.49
C TRP A 15 3.37 -20.81 -9.67
N ARG A 16 2.78 -21.99 -9.49
CA ARG A 16 3.44 -23.14 -8.84
C ARG A 16 4.76 -23.49 -9.55
N THR A 17 4.76 -23.53 -10.88
CA THR A 17 5.96 -23.80 -11.67
C THR A 17 7.05 -22.75 -11.41
N VAL A 18 6.70 -21.46 -11.48
CA VAL A 18 7.63 -20.36 -11.19
C VAL A 18 8.19 -20.49 -9.78
N THR A 19 7.34 -20.69 -8.78
CA THR A 19 7.79 -20.77 -7.38
C THR A 19 8.67 -21.98 -7.10
N ASN A 20 8.48 -23.12 -7.78
CA ASN A 20 9.33 -24.31 -7.65
C ASN A 20 10.71 -24.16 -8.32
N ILE A 21 10.84 -23.24 -9.27
CA ILE A 21 12.14 -22.87 -9.84
C ILE A 21 12.91 -22.05 -8.80
N PHE A 22 12.27 -21.02 -8.24
CA PHE A 22 12.89 -20.10 -7.28
C PHE A 22 13.17 -20.70 -5.90
N PHE A 23 12.27 -21.54 -5.39
CA PHE A 23 12.38 -22.16 -4.08
C PHE A 23 12.56 -23.66 -4.21
N ARG A 24 13.49 -24.22 -3.42
CA ARG A 24 13.59 -25.68 -3.27
C ARG A 24 12.42 -26.23 -2.47
N GLU A 25 11.90 -25.44 -1.53
CA GLU A 25 10.83 -25.86 -0.65
C GLU A 25 10.01 -24.66 -0.17
N ILE A 26 8.68 -24.81 -0.23
CA ILE A 26 7.71 -23.88 0.33
C ILE A 26 6.90 -24.64 1.37
N ARG A 27 7.00 -24.24 2.65
CA ARG A 27 6.27 -24.90 3.74
C ARG A 27 5.12 -24.01 4.22
N PRO A 28 3.87 -24.39 3.95
CA PRO A 28 2.74 -23.74 4.59
C PRO A 28 2.57 -24.27 6.02
N ARG A 29 2.28 -23.39 6.97
CA ARG A 29 1.94 -23.71 8.38
C ARG A 29 0.62 -23.04 8.74
N GLY A 30 -0.16 -23.67 9.61
CA GLY A 30 -1.43 -23.11 10.06
C GLY A 30 -2.54 -23.10 8.99
N THR A 31 -2.45 -23.92 7.94
CA THR A 31 -3.46 -23.92 6.85
C THR A 31 -4.88 -24.23 7.31
N PHE A 32 -5.04 -24.94 8.43
CA PHE A 32 -6.33 -25.17 9.07
C PHE A 32 -7.01 -23.88 9.57
N ASN A 33 -6.24 -22.81 9.76
CA ASN A 33 -6.77 -21.50 10.09
C ASN A 33 -7.41 -20.79 8.88
N ILE A 34 -7.21 -21.26 7.65
CA ILE A 34 -7.76 -20.61 6.45
C ILE A 34 -9.29 -20.81 6.43
N PRO A 35 -10.11 -19.75 6.54
CA PRO A 35 -11.56 -19.90 6.50
C PRO A 35 -12.00 -20.47 5.14
N ARG A 36 -12.88 -21.47 5.16
CA ARG A 36 -13.42 -22.09 3.93
C ARG A 36 -14.51 -21.25 3.27
N GLU A 37 -15.20 -20.45 4.06
CA GLU A 37 -16.34 -19.62 3.63
C GLU A 37 -16.23 -18.19 4.17
N GLY A 38 -17.10 -17.31 3.67
CA GLY A 38 -17.18 -15.90 4.09
C GLY A 38 -15.99 -15.05 3.64
N PRO A 39 -16.10 -13.72 3.59
CA PRO A 39 -15.02 -12.85 3.10
C PRO A 39 -13.77 -12.87 3.98
N VAL A 40 -12.59 -12.91 3.35
CA VAL A 40 -11.30 -12.95 4.05
C VAL A 40 -10.32 -11.92 3.49
N ILE A 41 -9.65 -11.20 4.40
CA ILE A 41 -8.47 -10.40 4.08
C ILE A 41 -7.24 -11.10 4.69
N PHE A 42 -6.37 -11.62 3.84
CA PHE A 42 -5.05 -12.10 4.24
C PHE A 42 -4.09 -10.91 4.34
N VAL A 43 -3.65 -10.63 5.55
CA VAL A 43 -2.72 -9.54 5.84
C VAL A 43 -1.35 -10.15 6.01
N ALA A 44 -0.47 -9.91 5.03
CA ALA A 44 0.81 -10.57 4.96
C ALA A 44 1.99 -9.63 5.26
N GLY A 45 3.02 -10.15 5.90
CA GLY A 45 4.28 -9.45 6.15
C GLY A 45 5.36 -10.39 6.70
N PRO A 46 6.64 -9.94 6.73
CA PRO A 46 7.16 -8.73 6.09
C PRO A 46 7.15 -8.81 4.56
N HIS A 47 7.04 -7.67 3.88
CA HIS A 47 6.97 -7.60 2.41
C HIS A 47 8.39 -7.58 1.81
N HIS A 48 9.01 -8.75 1.62
CA HIS A 48 10.39 -8.83 1.10
C HIS A 48 10.46 -8.75 -0.42
N ASN A 49 9.59 -9.47 -1.15
CA ASN A 49 9.65 -9.57 -2.60
C ASN A 49 8.26 -9.41 -3.23
N GLN A 50 8.00 -8.23 -3.82
CA GLN A 50 6.70 -7.85 -4.37
C GLN A 50 6.10 -8.86 -5.37
N PHE A 51 6.93 -9.65 -6.05
CA PHE A 51 6.46 -10.68 -6.97
C PHE A 51 6.27 -12.03 -6.27
N LEU A 52 7.23 -12.49 -5.47
CA LEU A 52 7.17 -13.80 -4.84
C LEU A 52 6.20 -13.86 -3.65
N ASP A 53 5.87 -12.73 -3.04
CA ASP A 53 4.97 -12.67 -1.88
C ASP A 53 3.51 -13.05 -2.22
N MET A 54 3.16 -13.16 -3.50
CA MET A 54 1.94 -13.85 -3.95
C MET A 54 1.94 -15.35 -3.61
N LEU A 55 3.01 -15.88 -3.01
CA LEU A 55 3.14 -17.26 -2.54
C LEU A 55 1.94 -17.72 -1.68
N ILE A 56 1.32 -16.80 -0.94
CA ILE A 56 0.16 -17.11 -0.08
C ILE A 56 -1.02 -17.68 -0.88
N SER A 57 -1.13 -17.36 -2.17
CA SER A 57 -2.24 -17.81 -3.01
C SER A 57 -2.21 -19.31 -3.26
N LEU A 58 -1.02 -19.93 -3.31
CA LEU A 58 -0.84 -21.36 -3.56
C LEU A 58 -1.45 -22.25 -2.46
N PRO A 59 -1.06 -22.11 -1.18
CA PRO A 59 -1.67 -22.90 -0.11
C PRO A 59 -3.14 -22.55 0.08
N VAL A 60 -3.56 -21.27 -0.03
CA VAL A 60 -4.99 -20.93 0.07
C VAL A 60 -5.82 -21.65 -1.00
N TYR A 61 -5.39 -21.57 -2.25
CA TYR A 61 -6.08 -22.24 -3.36
C TYR A 61 -6.04 -23.76 -3.22
N ARG A 62 -4.90 -24.35 -2.85
CA ARG A 62 -4.77 -25.81 -2.67
C ARG A 62 -5.67 -26.36 -1.57
N GLU A 63 -5.77 -25.67 -0.43
CA GLU A 63 -6.46 -26.18 0.76
C GLU A 63 -7.97 -25.91 0.75
N THR A 64 -8.40 -24.85 0.05
CA THR A 64 -9.79 -24.35 0.11
C THR A 64 -10.45 -24.10 -1.24
N GLY A 65 -9.70 -24.14 -2.35
CA GLY A 65 -10.19 -23.75 -3.68
C GLY A 65 -10.41 -22.24 -3.82
N ARG A 66 -10.12 -21.44 -2.79
CA ARG A 66 -10.40 -20.00 -2.78
C ARG A 66 -9.37 -19.23 -3.59
N LYS A 67 -9.83 -18.18 -4.26
CA LYS A 67 -9.01 -17.30 -5.11
C LYS A 67 -8.63 -16.04 -4.37
N VAL A 68 -7.33 -15.81 -4.20
CA VAL A 68 -6.78 -14.63 -3.53
C VAL A 68 -6.53 -13.55 -4.56
N ARG A 69 -7.28 -12.46 -4.47
CA ARG A 69 -7.08 -11.27 -5.29
C ARG A 69 -6.07 -10.36 -4.59
N PHE A 70 -5.19 -9.72 -5.35
CA PHE A 70 -4.24 -8.75 -4.81
C PHE A 70 -4.44 -7.40 -5.43
N MET A 71 -4.14 -6.35 -4.69
CA MET A 71 -4.04 -5.01 -5.23
C MET A 71 -2.72 -4.84 -5.98
N VAL A 72 -2.79 -4.53 -7.27
CA VAL A 72 -1.64 -4.37 -8.15
C VAL A 72 -1.67 -2.97 -8.75
N ALA A 73 -0.50 -2.32 -8.86
CA ALA A 73 -0.43 -0.99 -9.47
C ALA A 73 -1.05 -0.99 -10.87
N ALA A 74 -1.94 -0.03 -11.15
CA ALA A 74 -2.64 0.06 -12.44
C ALA A 74 -1.66 0.15 -13.63
N LYS A 75 -0.52 0.82 -13.44
CA LYS A 75 0.56 0.88 -14.42
C LYS A 75 1.17 -0.49 -14.73
N SER A 76 1.34 -1.35 -13.74
CA SER A 76 1.81 -2.73 -13.94
C SER A 76 0.83 -3.57 -14.75
N MET A 77 -0.48 -3.30 -14.62
CA MET A 77 -1.53 -3.98 -15.37
C MET A 77 -1.52 -3.64 -16.87
N GLN A 78 -0.81 -2.59 -17.29
CA GLN A 78 -0.61 -2.22 -18.69
C GLN A 78 0.61 -2.91 -19.31
N HIS A 79 1.47 -3.56 -18.52
CA HIS A 79 2.67 -4.21 -19.03
C HIS A 79 2.34 -5.53 -19.76
N ARG A 80 3.05 -5.80 -20.87
CA ARG A 80 2.73 -6.90 -21.82
C ARG A 80 2.62 -8.29 -21.20
N TYR A 81 3.41 -8.57 -20.16
CA TYR A 81 3.43 -9.88 -19.48
C TYR A 81 2.76 -9.86 -18.10
N ILE A 82 2.88 -8.77 -17.35
CA ILE A 82 2.35 -8.66 -15.99
C ILE A 82 0.84 -8.44 -16.01
N GLY A 83 0.34 -7.66 -16.98
CA GLY A 83 -1.08 -7.38 -17.14
C GLY A 83 -1.93 -8.63 -17.33
N PRO A 84 -1.63 -9.48 -18.34
CA PRO A 84 -2.36 -10.74 -18.54
C PRO A 84 -2.33 -11.64 -17.30
N LEU A 85 -1.17 -11.84 -16.67
CA LEU A 85 -1.05 -12.66 -15.46
C LEU A 85 -1.87 -12.09 -14.29
N GLY A 86 -1.80 -10.78 -14.05
CA GLY A 86 -2.58 -10.11 -13.01
C GLY A 86 -4.09 -10.25 -13.24
N ARG A 87 -4.56 -10.18 -14.49
CA ARG A 87 -5.98 -10.42 -14.82
C ARG A 87 -6.39 -11.86 -14.58
N MET A 88 -5.54 -12.84 -14.93
CA MET A 88 -5.80 -14.25 -14.64
C MET A 88 -5.88 -14.53 -13.13
N LEU A 89 -5.07 -13.81 -12.33
CA LEU A 89 -5.11 -13.84 -10.86
C LEU A 89 -6.22 -12.97 -10.26
N ALA A 90 -7.10 -12.41 -11.08
CA ALA A 90 -8.19 -11.51 -10.69
C ALA A 90 -7.74 -10.34 -9.78
N SER A 91 -6.54 -9.82 -10.03
CA SER A 91 -5.98 -8.68 -9.29
C SER A 91 -6.81 -7.41 -9.47
N ILE A 92 -6.91 -6.62 -8.40
CA ILE A 92 -7.60 -5.32 -8.39
C ILE A 92 -6.57 -4.24 -8.78
N PRO A 93 -6.74 -3.52 -9.90
CA PRO A 93 -5.85 -2.44 -10.27
C PRO A 93 -6.01 -1.25 -9.30
N VAL A 94 -4.89 -0.71 -8.83
CA VAL A 94 -4.88 0.46 -7.95
C VAL A 94 -4.00 1.55 -8.55
N VAL A 95 -4.58 2.73 -8.77
CA VAL A 95 -3.82 3.89 -9.20
C VAL A 95 -3.09 4.46 -7.97
N ARG A 96 -1.76 4.57 -8.06
CA ARG A 96 -0.95 5.16 -7.00
C ARG A 96 -0.58 6.58 -7.40
N ALA A 97 -0.74 7.53 -6.49
CA ALA A 97 -0.45 8.93 -6.76
C ALA A 97 0.99 9.14 -7.25
N GLN A 98 1.93 8.38 -6.69
CA GLN A 98 3.34 8.39 -7.07
C GLN A 98 3.61 7.96 -8.52
N ASP A 99 2.78 7.08 -9.10
CA ASP A 99 2.93 6.65 -10.49
C ASP A 99 2.58 7.76 -11.49
N GLU A 100 1.76 8.72 -11.05
CA GLU A 100 1.30 9.89 -11.81
C GLU A 100 2.13 11.15 -11.52
N ALA A 101 3.28 11.01 -10.86
CA ALA A 101 4.16 12.13 -10.55
C ALA A 101 4.72 12.78 -11.83
N LYS A 102 4.40 14.05 -12.05
CA LYS A 102 4.89 14.86 -13.18
C LYS A 102 5.85 15.94 -12.68
N SER A 103 6.80 16.36 -13.50
CA SER A 103 7.62 17.52 -13.15
C SER A 103 6.75 18.77 -12.99
N GLY A 104 7.02 19.55 -11.95
CA GLY A 104 6.43 20.88 -11.79
C GLY A 104 7.20 21.90 -12.64
N THR A 105 6.52 22.96 -13.05
CA THR A 105 7.17 24.08 -13.74
C THR A 105 7.86 24.98 -12.72
N GLY A 106 9.12 25.35 -12.98
CA GLY A 106 9.89 26.28 -12.15
C GLY A 106 10.61 25.60 -10.97
N TYR A 107 10.97 26.42 -9.97
CA TYR A 107 11.73 25.99 -8.79
C TYR A 107 11.05 26.40 -7.50
N LEU A 108 11.32 25.66 -6.42
CA LEU A 108 10.81 25.94 -5.08
C LEU A 108 11.92 26.44 -4.17
N SER A 109 11.57 27.37 -3.29
CA SER A 109 12.30 27.69 -2.06
C SER A 109 11.31 27.79 -0.89
N LEU A 110 11.85 27.87 0.33
CA LEU A 110 11.04 28.09 1.53
C LEU A 110 11.07 29.56 1.93
N SER A 111 9.97 30.04 2.51
CA SER A 111 9.99 31.30 3.26
C SER A 111 10.95 31.19 4.46
N ASN A 112 11.51 32.32 4.89
CA ASN A 112 12.34 32.37 6.09
C ASN A 112 11.51 32.34 7.38
N ASP A 113 10.29 32.89 7.32
CA ASP A 113 9.44 33.10 8.50
C ASP A 113 8.45 31.96 8.72
N ASP A 114 7.97 31.33 7.64
CA ASP A 114 6.98 30.25 7.68
C ASP A 114 7.50 29.01 6.91
N PRO A 115 7.82 27.90 7.59
CA PRO A 115 8.31 26.67 6.96
C PRO A 115 7.24 25.94 6.12
N CYS A 116 5.96 26.28 6.30
CA CYS A 116 4.86 25.76 5.50
C CYS A 116 4.51 26.67 4.31
N LEU A 117 5.16 27.83 4.17
CA LEU A 117 4.99 28.72 3.03
C LEU A 117 6.06 28.44 1.97
N ILE A 118 5.61 27.98 0.81
CA ILE A 118 6.46 27.68 -0.34
C ILE A 118 6.49 28.87 -1.28
N ILE A 119 7.69 29.25 -1.70
CA ILE A 119 7.95 30.31 -2.67
C ILE A 119 8.36 29.65 -3.99
N GLY A 120 7.65 29.99 -5.05
CA GLY A 120 7.88 29.51 -6.39
C GLY A 120 8.63 30.53 -7.26
N HIS A 121 9.59 30.04 -8.06
CA HIS A 121 10.38 30.83 -8.99
C HIS A 121 10.12 30.33 -10.41
N GLY A 122 9.47 31.17 -11.24
CA GLY A 122 9.04 30.79 -12.59
C GLY A 122 7.99 29.68 -12.60
N THR A 123 7.20 29.58 -11.52
CA THR A 123 6.17 28.56 -11.31
C THR A 123 4.81 29.00 -11.85
N LYS A 124 3.89 28.04 -12.01
CA LYS A 124 2.50 28.27 -12.44
C LYS A 124 1.50 27.56 -11.52
N PHE A 125 1.63 27.78 -10.21
CA PHE A 125 0.92 26.97 -9.22
C PHE A 125 -0.60 26.95 -9.39
N LEU A 126 -1.24 28.06 -9.77
CA LEU A 126 -2.71 28.12 -9.90
C LEU A 126 -3.23 27.18 -10.99
N SER A 127 -2.42 26.92 -12.02
CA SER A 127 -2.76 26.01 -13.12
C SER A 127 -2.29 24.56 -12.92
N GLU A 128 -1.25 24.35 -12.09
CA GLU A 128 -0.59 23.05 -11.95
C GLU A 128 -0.90 22.30 -10.66
N LEU A 129 -1.36 23.02 -9.63
CA LEU A 129 -1.58 22.52 -8.28
C LEU A 129 -2.96 22.95 -7.77
N SER A 130 -3.53 22.11 -6.93
CA SER A 130 -4.77 22.39 -6.20
C SER A 130 -4.65 21.83 -4.78
N PRO A 131 -5.51 22.25 -3.84
CA PRO A 131 -5.59 21.62 -2.52
C PRO A 131 -5.68 20.09 -2.62
N LYS A 132 -5.07 19.39 -1.66
CA LYS A 132 -4.90 17.92 -1.59
C LYS A 132 -3.89 17.29 -2.57
N MET A 133 -3.39 18.02 -3.57
CA MET A 133 -2.25 17.55 -4.34
C MET A 133 -0.99 17.50 -3.47
N GLN A 134 0.02 16.75 -3.90
CA GLN A 134 1.28 16.65 -3.19
C GLN A 134 2.44 17.18 -4.03
N ILE A 135 3.39 17.79 -3.34
CA ILE A 135 4.68 18.20 -3.90
C ILE A 135 5.72 17.22 -3.41
N MET A 136 6.55 16.70 -4.30
CA MET A 136 7.65 15.80 -3.98
C MET A 136 8.98 16.44 -4.37
N LEU A 137 9.91 16.46 -3.42
CA LEU A 137 11.26 16.98 -3.63
C LEU A 137 12.15 15.95 -4.36
N PRO A 138 13.31 16.37 -4.89
CA PRO A 138 14.24 15.47 -5.56
C PRO A 138 14.82 14.39 -4.63
N LYS A 139 15.36 13.33 -5.21
CA LYS A 139 15.97 12.21 -4.46
C LYS A 139 17.12 12.66 -3.54
N THR A 140 17.85 13.71 -3.92
CA THR A 140 18.91 14.33 -3.11
C THR A 140 18.39 14.88 -1.77
N LEU A 141 17.10 15.18 -1.68
CA LEU A 141 16.40 15.63 -0.48
C LEU A 141 15.53 14.52 0.14
N GLY A 142 15.81 13.25 -0.21
CA GLY A 142 15.11 12.08 0.34
C GLY A 142 13.72 11.84 -0.25
N SER A 143 13.35 12.50 -1.35
CA SER A 143 12.01 12.38 -1.97
C SER A 143 10.87 12.71 -0.99
N SER A 144 11.10 13.64 -0.06
CA SER A 144 10.08 14.05 0.90
C SER A 144 8.88 14.68 0.18
N MET A 145 7.70 14.45 0.75
CA MET A 145 6.43 14.90 0.17
C MET A 145 5.70 15.82 1.15
N ALA A 146 4.99 16.80 0.62
CA ALA A 146 4.10 17.67 1.39
C ALA A 146 2.78 17.85 0.66
N GLU A 147 1.67 17.85 1.41
CA GLU A 147 0.33 18.07 0.86
C GLU A 147 0.03 19.57 0.77
N VAL A 148 -0.46 20.02 -0.38
CA VAL A 148 -0.90 21.40 -0.61
C VAL A 148 -2.17 21.65 0.19
N ALA A 149 -2.11 22.61 1.12
CA ALA A 149 -3.26 23.10 1.86
C ALA A 149 -4.05 24.10 0.99
N GLU A 150 -3.35 25.06 0.42
CA GLU A 150 -3.92 26.19 -0.31
C GLU A 150 -2.91 26.72 -1.33
N VAL A 151 -3.39 27.12 -2.51
CA VAL A 151 -2.57 27.82 -3.51
C VAL A 151 -2.95 29.29 -3.47
N LEU A 152 -1.99 30.15 -3.14
CA LEU A 152 -2.23 31.58 -2.92
C LEU A 152 -2.04 32.39 -4.21
N SER A 153 -1.03 32.04 -5.00
CA SER A 153 -0.71 32.64 -6.30
C SER A 153 0.12 31.68 -7.13
N ASP A 154 0.46 32.04 -8.37
CA ASP A 154 1.36 31.23 -9.21
C ASP A 154 2.76 31.02 -8.63
N THR A 155 3.16 31.86 -7.66
CA THR A 155 4.48 31.86 -7.02
C THR A 155 4.43 31.63 -5.51
N SER A 156 3.25 31.38 -4.93
CA SER A 156 3.13 31.12 -3.50
C SER A 156 2.02 30.11 -3.18
N LEU A 157 2.33 29.15 -2.30
CA LEU A 157 1.35 28.20 -1.78
C LEU A 157 1.68 27.80 -0.34
N LYS A 158 0.67 27.32 0.37
CA LYS A 158 0.80 26.75 1.72
C LYS A 158 0.68 25.24 1.68
N ILE A 159 1.56 24.56 2.41
CA ILE A 159 1.48 23.11 2.66
C ILE A 159 0.89 22.85 4.05
N LYS A 160 0.22 21.69 4.23
CA LYS A 160 -0.43 21.34 5.51
C LYS A 160 0.55 21.07 6.64
N LYS A 161 1.72 20.53 6.29
CA LYS A 161 2.81 20.17 7.20
C LYS A 161 4.12 20.34 6.48
N GLU A 162 5.16 20.62 7.24
CA GLU A 162 6.54 20.74 6.76
C GLU A 162 7.02 19.46 6.04
N PHE A 163 7.95 19.63 5.11
CA PHE A 163 8.60 18.49 4.46
C PHE A 163 9.35 17.64 5.50
N GLY A 164 8.99 16.36 5.59
CA GLY A 164 9.56 15.45 6.59
C GLY A 164 8.81 15.42 7.92
N GLY A 165 7.69 16.13 8.04
CA GLY A 165 6.89 16.19 9.27
C GLY A 165 7.66 16.88 10.40
N ASP A 166 7.70 16.24 11.57
CA ASP A 166 8.36 16.81 12.77
C ASP A 166 9.90 16.69 12.71
N ASN A 167 10.46 16.14 11.63
CA ASN A 167 11.91 15.94 11.49
C ASN A 167 12.57 17.16 10.83
N SER A 168 13.02 18.10 11.67
CA SER A 168 13.66 19.37 11.28
C SER A 168 14.87 19.22 10.34
N LYS A 169 15.48 18.04 10.25
CA LYS A 169 16.63 17.76 9.35
C LYS A 169 16.28 17.96 7.87
N TYR A 170 15.03 17.72 7.46
CA TYR A 170 14.64 17.84 6.05
C TYR A 170 14.53 19.31 5.61
N ILE A 171 13.99 20.17 6.46
CA ILE A 171 13.92 21.60 6.22
C ILE A 171 15.32 22.21 6.13
N LEU A 172 16.23 21.81 7.04
CA LEU A 172 17.61 22.28 6.99
C LEU A 172 18.31 21.91 5.68
N LYS A 173 18.23 20.63 5.28
CA LYS A 173 18.79 20.15 4.00
C LYS A 173 18.21 20.87 2.80
N LEU A 174 16.91 21.15 2.80
CA LEU A 174 16.26 21.90 1.72
C LEU A 174 16.81 23.33 1.66
N ARG A 175 16.96 24.03 2.79
CA ARG A 175 17.52 25.39 2.83
C ARG A 175 18.97 25.44 2.35
N GLU A 176 19.80 24.49 2.77
CA GLU A 176 21.18 24.36 2.30
C GLU A 176 21.23 24.14 0.79
N LYS A 177 20.42 23.21 0.26
CA LYS A 177 20.35 22.94 -1.17
C LYS A 177 19.88 24.14 -1.99
N VAL A 178 18.92 24.91 -1.47
CA VAL A 178 18.47 26.15 -2.12
C VAL A 178 19.62 27.16 -2.19
N LYS A 179 20.40 27.34 -1.11
CA LYS A 179 21.57 28.25 -1.11
C LYS A 179 22.65 27.80 -2.11
N GLU A 180 22.97 26.51 -2.15
CA GLU A 180 23.91 25.95 -3.12
C GLU A 180 23.44 26.19 -4.58
N ASN A 181 22.16 25.95 -4.84
CA ASN A 181 21.58 26.18 -6.16
C ASN A 181 21.62 27.67 -6.53
N GLN A 182 21.34 28.57 -5.58
CA GLN A 182 21.42 30.02 -5.80
C GLN A 182 22.84 30.47 -6.12
N ALA A 183 23.85 29.90 -5.46
CA ALA A 183 25.26 30.15 -5.78
C ALA A 183 25.67 29.70 -7.19
N THR A 184 24.92 28.75 -7.78
CA THR A 184 25.12 28.24 -9.14
C THR A 184 24.14 28.84 -10.16
N GLY A 185 23.41 29.90 -9.79
CA GLY A 185 22.49 30.63 -10.67
C GLY A 185 21.08 30.05 -10.78
N LYS A 186 20.73 29.00 -10.01
CA LYS A 186 19.38 28.44 -9.94
C LYS A 186 18.62 28.99 -8.73
N PRO A 187 17.39 29.52 -8.88
CA PRO A 187 16.72 30.23 -7.79
C PRO A 187 16.19 29.32 -6.67
N GLY A 188 16.09 28.01 -6.89
CA GLY A 188 15.61 27.04 -5.91
C GLY A 188 15.81 25.59 -6.34
N VAL A 189 14.97 24.68 -5.83
CA VAL A 189 15.01 23.24 -6.15
C VAL A 189 13.90 22.84 -7.11
N GLU A 190 14.18 21.90 -7.99
CA GLU A 190 13.17 21.28 -8.84
C GLU A 190 12.20 20.44 -7.98
N PHE A 191 11.00 20.21 -8.48
CA PHE A 191 9.99 19.44 -7.77
C PHE A 191 9.12 18.64 -8.73
N LYS A 192 8.42 17.64 -8.18
CA LYS A 192 7.36 16.94 -8.87
C LYS A 192 6.02 17.23 -8.22
N ARG A 193 4.99 17.36 -9.05
CA ARG A 193 3.59 17.45 -8.65
C ARG A 193 2.96 16.07 -8.75
N ILE A 194 2.21 15.73 -7.71
CA ILE A 194 1.54 14.44 -7.55
C ILE A 194 0.04 14.74 -7.41
N PRO A 195 -0.82 14.23 -8.31
CA PRO A 195 -2.24 14.48 -8.24
C PRO A 195 -2.86 13.81 -7.02
N HIS A 196 -3.93 14.41 -6.51
CA HIS A 196 -4.81 13.72 -5.57
C HIS A 196 -5.57 12.62 -6.31
N ILE A 197 -5.46 11.39 -5.83
CA ILE A 197 -6.21 10.25 -6.39
C ILE A 197 -7.34 9.92 -5.45
N ASP A 198 -8.57 9.97 -5.97
CA ASP A 198 -9.73 9.47 -5.25
C ASP A 198 -9.69 7.93 -5.21
N GLN A 199 -9.63 7.38 -4.02
CA GLN A 199 -9.54 5.94 -3.80
C GLN A 199 -10.91 5.27 -3.71
N GLN A 200 -12.01 6.02 -3.81
CA GLN A 200 -13.38 5.50 -3.69
C GLN A 200 -13.66 4.32 -4.62
N GLU A 201 -13.27 4.43 -5.89
CA GLU A 201 -13.49 3.36 -6.88
C GLU A 201 -12.76 2.07 -6.50
N MET A 202 -11.53 2.18 -6.01
CA MET A 202 -10.75 1.02 -5.53
C MET A 202 -11.43 0.36 -4.33
N PHE A 203 -11.86 1.16 -3.35
CA PHE A 203 -12.58 0.64 -2.18
C PHE A 203 -13.88 -0.07 -2.59
N GLN A 204 -14.63 0.47 -3.56
CA GLN A 204 -15.86 -0.16 -4.02
C GLN A 204 -15.62 -1.54 -4.64
N HIS A 205 -14.56 -1.70 -5.45
CA HIS A 205 -14.20 -3.02 -5.99
C HIS A 205 -13.86 -4.03 -4.89
N VAL A 206 -13.20 -3.57 -3.82
CA VAL A 206 -12.92 -4.41 -2.66
C VAL A 206 -14.21 -4.78 -1.93
N TYR A 207 -15.14 -3.84 -1.76
CA TYR A 207 -16.41 -4.09 -1.07
C TYR A 207 -17.26 -5.13 -1.81
N GLU A 208 -17.35 -5.04 -3.13
CA GLU A 208 -18.05 -6.06 -3.93
C GLU A 208 -17.37 -7.42 -3.87
N CYS A 209 -16.03 -7.46 -3.91
CA CYS A 209 -15.28 -8.70 -3.71
C CYS A 209 -15.55 -9.33 -2.33
N MET A 210 -15.65 -8.53 -1.27
CA MET A 210 -15.96 -9.02 0.07
C MET A 210 -17.41 -9.49 0.16
N LYS A 211 -18.35 -8.73 -0.39
CA LYS A 211 -19.77 -9.10 -0.44
C LYS A 211 -19.99 -10.46 -1.11
N SER A 212 -19.22 -10.78 -2.14
CA SER A 212 -19.28 -12.08 -2.82
C SER A 212 -18.53 -13.22 -2.08
N GLY A 213 -18.08 -13.02 -0.84
CA GLY A 213 -17.30 -14.01 -0.08
C GLY A 213 -15.87 -14.22 -0.59
N GLY A 214 -15.32 -13.26 -1.35
CA GLY A 214 -13.99 -13.36 -1.93
C GLY A 214 -12.83 -13.24 -0.92
N CYS A 215 -11.61 -13.48 -1.41
CA CYS A 215 -10.39 -13.27 -0.64
C CYS A 215 -9.57 -12.10 -1.21
N LEU A 216 -9.03 -11.28 -0.33
CA LEU A 216 -8.05 -10.24 -0.66
C LEU A 216 -6.73 -10.54 0.05
N GLY A 217 -5.61 -10.51 -0.68
CA GLY A 217 -4.26 -10.47 -0.12
C GLY A 217 -3.74 -9.03 -0.12
N ILE A 218 -3.22 -8.59 1.03
CA ILE A 218 -2.64 -7.25 1.18
C ILE A 218 -1.37 -7.26 2.02
N PHE A 219 -0.42 -6.43 1.62
CA PHE A 219 0.79 -6.07 2.37
C PHE A 219 0.63 -4.65 2.93
N PRO A 220 0.23 -4.51 4.20
CA PRO A 220 -0.11 -3.21 4.78
C PRO A 220 1.09 -2.25 4.91
N GLU A 221 2.33 -2.71 4.77
CA GLU A 221 3.54 -1.87 4.76
C GLU A 221 3.59 -0.94 3.52
N GLY A 222 2.94 -1.36 2.43
CA GLY A 222 2.78 -0.57 1.20
C GLY A 222 4.08 -0.23 0.46
N GLY A 223 5.12 -1.04 0.64
CA GLY A 223 6.40 -1.06 -0.06
C GLY A 223 7.21 -2.30 0.39
N SER A 224 8.10 -2.83 -0.45
CA SER A 224 8.94 -3.97 -0.06
C SER A 224 10.26 -3.52 0.56
N HIS A 225 10.79 -4.30 1.50
CA HIS A 225 12.10 -4.06 2.13
C HIS A 225 12.80 -5.36 2.52
N ASP A 226 14.13 -5.30 2.62
CA ASP A 226 14.95 -6.45 3.05
C ASP A 226 15.11 -6.55 4.58
N ARG A 227 14.45 -5.69 5.35
CA ARG A 227 14.50 -5.72 6.82
C ARG A 227 13.63 -6.84 7.41
N PRO A 228 14.03 -7.46 8.54
CA PRO A 228 13.24 -8.48 9.22
C PRO A 228 12.05 -7.90 10.02
N GLU A 229 12.09 -6.61 10.37
CA GLU A 229 11.04 -5.92 11.12
C GLU A 229 9.89 -5.45 10.24
N LEU A 230 8.66 -5.51 10.77
CA LEU A 230 7.47 -4.94 10.14
C LEU A 230 7.56 -3.40 10.12
N LEU A 231 7.35 -2.80 8.95
CA LEU A 231 7.12 -1.34 8.88
C LEU A 231 5.76 -0.95 9.47
N PRO A 232 5.56 0.33 9.82
CA PRO A 232 4.25 0.82 10.24
C PRO A 232 3.17 0.50 9.21
N LEU A 233 2.13 -0.19 9.67
CA LEU A 233 1.02 -0.59 8.81
C LEU A 233 0.23 0.63 8.31
N LYS A 234 -0.12 0.64 7.03
CA LYS A 234 -0.99 1.65 6.44
C LYS A 234 -2.45 1.35 6.77
N ALA A 235 -3.21 2.39 7.09
CA ALA A 235 -4.63 2.31 7.46
C ALA A 235 -5.55 1.69 6.39
N GLY A 236 -5.08 1.55 5.14
CA GLY A 236 -5.87 1.02 4.03
C GLY A 236 -6.54 -0.32 4.32
N VAL A 237 -5.85 -1.25 4.97
CA VAL A 237 -6.40 -2.58 5.36
C VAL A 237 -7.64 -2.44 6.25
N ALA A 238 -7.55 -1.62 7.29
CA ALA A 238 -8.65 -1.40 8.23
C ALA A 238 -9.81 -0.64 7.57
N LEU A 239 -9.51 0.35 6.71
CA LEU A 239 -10.52 1.07 5.92
C LEU A 239 -11.30 0.16 4.98
N MET A 240 -10.62 -0.80 4.33
CA MET A 240 -11.29 -1.78 3.46
C MET A 240 -12.20 -2.70 4.26
N ALA A 241 -11.72 -3.25 5.37
CA ALA A 241 -12.47 -4.20 6.16
C ALA A 241 -13.71 -3.57 6.82
N LEU A 242 -13.51 -2.46 7.56
CA LEU A 242 -14.58 -1.71 8.21
C LEU A 242 -15.55 -1.11 7.19
N GLY A 243 -15.03 -0.56 6.10
CA GLY A 243 -15.85 0.02 5.05
C GLY A 243 -16.74 -1.00 4.33
N ALA A 244 -16.23 -2.22 4.09
CA ALA A 244 -17.02 -3.30 3.50
C ALA A 244 -18.19 -3.70 4.40
N MET A 245 -17.93 -3.88 5.71
CA MET A 245 -18.96 -4.23 6.71
C MET A 245 -19.94 -3.08 6.98
N ALA A 246 -19.45 -1.84 6.96
CA ALA A 246 -20.30 -0.66 7.11
C ALA A 246 -21.27 -0.51 5.93
N SER A 247 -20.81 -0.81 4.70
CA SER A 247 -21.60 -0.71 3.46
C SER A 247 -22.55 -1.88 3.24
N HIS A 248 -22.29 -3.03 3.86
CA HIS A 248 -23.09 -4.25 3.70
C HIS A 248 -23.48 -4.83 5.07
N PRO A 249 -24.67 -4.49 5.59
CA PRO A 249 -25.16 -5.03 6.85
C PRO A 249 -25.15 -6.57 6.88
N GLY A 250 -24.69 -7.16 7.98
CA GLY A 250 -24.57 -8.61 8.13
C GLY A 250 -23.31 -9.24 7.51
N LEU A 251 -22.51 -8.48 6.75
CA LEU A 251 -21.23 -8.96 6.24
C LEU A 251 -20.23 -9.11 7.39
N LYS A 252 -19.60 -10.28 7.49
CA LYS A 252 -18.58 -10.59 8.52
C LYS A 252 -17.24 -10.87 7.86
N VAL A 253 -16.43 -9.83 7.69
CA VAL A 253 -15.07 -9.94 7.14
C VAL A 253 -14.15 -10.52 8.21
N LYS A 254 -13.41 -11.57 7.85
CA LYS A 254 -12.34 -12.14 8.68
C LYS A 254 -10.98 -11.64 8.22
N ILE A 255 -10.09 -11.38 9.16
CA ILE A 255 -8.69 -11.03 8.87
C ILE A 255 -7.80 -12.19 9.26
N VAL A 256 -6.96 -12.66 8.35
CA VAL A 256 -5.99 -13.73 8.64
C VAL A 256 -4.59 -13.13 8.55
N PRO A 257 -3.84 -13.03 9.66
CA PRO A 257 -2.44 -12.61 9.61
C PRO A 257 -1.61 -13.72 8.96
N VAL A 258 -0.70 -13.35 8.06
CA VAL A 258 0.16 -14.28 7.32
C VAL A 258 1.61 -13.86 7.44
N GLY A 259 2.41 -14.71 8.07
CA GLY A 259 3.86 -14.54 8.17
C GLY A 259 4.57 -15.09 6.95
N LEU A 260 5.44 -14.29 6.33
CA LEU A 260 6.34 -14.73 5.27
C LEU A 260 7.77 -14.77 5.80
N SER A 261 8.43 -15.92 5.71
CA SER A 261 9.82 -16.08 6.12
C SER A 261 10.64 -16.70 5.00
N TYR A 262 11.59 -15.92 4.46
CA TYR A 262 12.51 -16.35 3.42
C TYR A 262 13.88 -16.67 4.01
N PHE A 263 14.28 -17.94 3.94
CA PHE A 263 15.62 -18.34 4.34
C PHE A 263 16.60 -17.88 3.25
N HIS A 264 17.63 -17.10 3.60
CA HIS A 264 18.63 -16.64 2.63
C HIS A 264 18.01 -16.05 1.35
N ALA A 265 17.23 -14.97 1.48
CA ALA A 265 16.46 -14.37 0.38
C ALA A 265 17.29 -14.03 -0.88
N HIS A 266 18.60 -13.82 -0.74
CA HIS A 266 19.53 -13.56 -1.83
C HIS A 266 20.00 -14.82 -2.59
N LYS A 267 19.71 -16.03 -2.10
CA LYS A 267 20.13 -17.29 -2.72
C LYS A 267 19.00 -17.94 -3.50
N PHE A 268 19.30 -18.30 -4.75
CA PHE A 268 18.41 -19.13 -5.56
C PHE A 268 18.21 -20.52 -4.93
N ARG A 269 17.02 -21.11 -5.11
CA ARG A 269 16.61 -22.39 -4.51
C ARG A 269 16.65 -22.42 -2.99
N SER A 270 16.37 -21.28 -2.37
CA SER A 270 16.23 -21.20 -0.93
C SER A 270 14.87 -21.75 -0.47
N ARG A 271 14.53 -21.55 0.81
CA ARG A 271 13.30 -22.07 1.43
C ARG A 271 12.40 -20.90 1.82
N ALA A 272 11.10 -21.08 1.67
CA ALA A 272 10.10 -20.14 2.18
C ALA A 272 9.14 -20.85 3.14
N VAL A 273 8.75 -20.14 4.20
CA VAL A 273 7.66 -20.56 5.10
C VAL A 273 6.55 -19.53 4.97
N VAL A 274 5.31 -20.03 4.82
CA VAL A 274 4.09 -19.23 4.84
C VAL A 274 3.28 -19.67 6.05
N GLU A 275 3.15 -18.81 7.05
CA GLU A 275 2.48 -19.14 8.32
C GLU A 275 1.15 -18.39 8.44
N PHE A 276 0.04 -19.13 8.48
CA PHE A 276 -1.31 -18.60 8.64
C PHE A 276 -1.69 -18.60 10.13
N GLY A 277 -1.88 -17.41 10.69
CA GLY A 277 -2.31 -17.25 12.08
C GLY A 277 -3.82 -17.39 12.24
N THR A 278 -4.29 -17.28 13.48
CA THR A 278 -5.70 -17.42 13.83
C THR A 278 -6.55 -16.32 13.14
N PRO A 279 -7.69 -16.66 12.52
CA PRO A 279 -8.57 -15.67 11.91
C PRO A 279 -9.16 -14.76 12.98
N MET A 280 -9.05 -13.46 12.75
CA MET A 280 -9.64 -12.42 13.56
C MET A 280 -11.03 -12.10 13.03
N GLU A 281 -11.98 -11.97 13.94
CA GLU A 281 -13.30 -11.39 13.67
C GLU A 281 -13.28 -9.91 14.02
N ILE A 282 -13.96 -9.09 13.21
CA ILE A 282 -14.03 -7.66 13.45
C ILE A 282 -15.27 -7.39 14.31
N PRO A 283 -15.12 -6.82 15.53
CA PRO A 283 -16.25 -6.50 16.39
C PRO A 283 -17.22 -5.51 15.73
N ASP A 284 -18.53 -5.73 15.88
CA ASP A 284 -19.55 -4.84 15.32
C ASP A 284 -19.45 -3.41 15.87
N MET A 285 -19.01 -3.27 17.12
CA MET A 285 -18.74 -1.97 17.75
C MET A 285 -17.73 -1.13 16.95
N LEU A 286 -16.69 -1.73 16.35
CA LEU A 286 -15.74 -0.99 15.51
C LEU A 286 -16.40 -0.53 14.20
N VAL A 287 -17.35 -1.30 13.67
CA VAL A 287 -18.11 -0.92 12.47
C VAL A 287 -19.06 0.24 12.77
N ASP A 288 -19.70 0.24 13.94
CA ASP A 288 -20.58 1.32 14.37
C ASP A 288 -19.80 2.63 14.58
N LEU A 289 -18.67 2.58 15.30
CA LEU A 289 -17.75 3.72 15.41
C LEU A 289 -17.25 4.21 14.05
N TYR A 290 -17.06 3.29 13.09
CA TYR A 290 -16.68 3.66 11.72
C TYR A 290 -17.79 4.44 11.00
N ARG A 291 -19.07 4.05 11.19
CA ARG A 291 -20.25 4.71 10.59
C ARG A 291 -20.48 6.12 11.13
N GLU A 292 -20.19 6.36 12.42
CA GLU A 292 -20.32 7.69 13.03
C GLU A 292 -19.46 8.77 12.35
N GLY A 293 -18.38 8.37 11.68
CA GLY A 293 -17.51 9.29 10.95
C GLY A 293 -16.54 10.06 11.86
N GLY A 294 -15.95 11.14 11.33
CA GLY A 294 -15.16 12.07 12.13
C GLY A 294 -14.00 11.45 12.95
N PRO A 295 -13.83 11.86 14.22
CA PRO A 295 -12.86 11.27 15.15
C PRO A 295 -13.10 9.77 15.45
N GLN A 296 -14.36 9.34 15.52
CA GLN A 296 -14.73 7.97 15.86
C GLN A 296 -14.32 6.98 14.78
N LYS A 297 -14.50 7.35 13.51
CA LYS A 297 -13.96 6.62 12.36
C LYS A 297 -12.44 6.44 12.45
N ARG A 298 -11.72 7.50 12.84
CA ARG A 298 -10.25 7.45 13.00
C ARG A 298 -9.85 6.54 14.17
N SER A 299 -10.62 6.54 15.25
CA SER A 299 -10.43 5.66 16.40
C SER A 299 -10.63 4.19 16.02
N ALA A 300 -11.74 3.85 15.35
CA ALA A 300 -12.04 2.49 14.91
C ALA A 300 -10.95 1.93 13.98
N VAL A 301 -10.50 2.74 13.01
CA VAL A 301 -9.41 2.38 12.10
C VAL A 301 -8.11 2.14 12.86
N SER A 302 -7.77 3.02 13.81
CA SER A 302 -6.54 2.88 14.62
C SER A 302 -6.57 1.64 15.50
N GLN A 303 -7.72 1.35 16.14
CA GLN A 303 -7.90 0.17 16.98
C GLN A 303 -7.74 -1.12 16.18
N LEU A 304 -8.46 -1.25 15.06
CA LEU A 304 -8.35 -2.44 14.20
C LEU A 304 -6.93 -2.60 13.64
N LEU A 305 -6.28 -1.51 13.25
CA LEU A 305 -4.89 -1.55 12.75
C LEU A 305 -3.91 -2.04 13.81
N ASN A 306 -4.10 -1.65 15.08
CA ASN A 306 -3.30 -2.13 16.20
C ASN A 306 -3.51 -3.62 16.45
N GLU A 307 -4.76 -4.10 16.40
CA GLU A 307 -5.06 -5.52 16.53
C GLU A 307 -4.42 -6.34 15.40
N ILE A 308 -4.54 -5.87 14.15
CA ILE A 308 -3.90 -6.50 12.99
C ILE A 308 -2.39 -6.55 13.17
N SER A 309 -1.77 -5.46 13.63
CA SER A 309 -0.33 -5.38 13.89
C SER A 309 0.11 -6.40 14.94
N ASN A 310 -0.63 -6.50 16.05
CA ASN A 310 -0.35 -7.47 17.09
C ASN A 310 -0.49 -8.92 16.59
N ALA A 311 -1.54 -9.21 15.83
CA ALA A 311 -1.76 -10.52 15.23
C ALA A 311 -0.66 -10.89 14.22
N LEU A 312 -0.22 -9.93 13.38
CA LEU A 312 0.86 -10.15 12.43
C LEU A 312 2.19 -10.47 13.13
N LYS A 313 2.50 -9.80 14.25
CA LYS A 313 3.69 -10.10 15.07
C LYS A 313 3.74 -11.55 15.57
N THR A 314 2.58 -12.20 15.77
CA THR A 314 2.55 -13.60 16.23
C THR A 314 2.97 -14.61 15.17
N VAL A 315 2.92 -14.23 13.90
CA VAL A 315 3.26 -15.10 12.75
C VAL A 315 4.55 -14.67 12.05
N THR A 316 5.10 -13.50 12.37
CA THR A 316 6.38 -13.02 11.83
C THR A 316 7.53 -13.34 12.77
N VAL A 317 8.61 -13.88 12.23
CA VAL A 317 9.84 -14.10 12.99
C VAL A 317 10.65 -12.80 13.02
N THR A 318 10.71 -12.13 14.16
CA THR A 318 11.67 -11.06 14.41
C THR A 318 12.99 -11.67 14.85
N CYS A 319 14.05 -11.54 14.05
CA CYS A 319 15.39 -11.80 14.54
C CYS A 319 15.79 -10.66 15.49
N SER A 320 15.73 -10.93 16.80
CA SER A 320 16.33 -10.09 17.85
C SER A 320 17.84 -10.25 17.92
#